data_AF-A0A7X8LSM7-F1
#
_entry.id   AF-A0A7X8LSM7-F1
#
_cell.length_a   1.000
_cell.length_b   1.000
_cell.length_c   1.000
_cell.angle_alpha   90.00
_cell.angle_beta   90.00
_cell.angle_gamma   90.00
#
_symmetry.space_group_name_H-M   'P 1'
#
loop_
_entity.id
_entity.type
_entity.pdbx_description
1 polymer ?
#
loop_
_entity_poly.entity_id
_entity_poly.type
_entity_poly.pdbx_seq_one_letter_code
_entity_poly.pdbx_strand_id
1 'polypeptide(L)'
;MKKYITMAVLACCACAAEAKITDYQLNADMPGYAWDFSYVQLTDIHIGFGTTDYASPGYDDTLDGASEGKAERNLREAVEWINANREKLRIKFVAVTGDITHHAQRSEFLKAREILNGLSVPYVPIMGNHDVWPFSKGGDAAPGPFGDSYYKKTFSGEFARLASFFQDWTAVPCPEKPAEADSTARYCLQNYAFRFGGYVFVMPDIIGRSRKPGKGSPVEVDLFETGNGTLNWLKTYYAASNAPEKHLIVLAHYPLTEEEFGGERLFAPGQYAALSGMLAGGKKAGLWNSGHLHRNKEYFLKSDGKDIAPVAETGTNREKMTLRIIKVWDKAK
;
A
#
# COMPACT_ATOMS: atom_id res chain seq x y z
N MET A 1 45.02 39.80 -14.09
CA MET A 1 45.15 38.35 -13.81
C MET A 1 44.34 38.02 -12.56
N LYS A 2 43.08 37.58 -12.71
CA LYS A 2 42.23 37.13 -11.60
C LYS A 2 42.24 35.59 -11.60
N LYS A 3 42.78 34.99 -10.54
CA LYS A 3 42.86 33.54 -10.34
C LYS A 3 41.47 33.01 -9.95
N TYR A 4 41.00 32.02 -10.71
CA TYR A 4 39.84 31.21 -10.38
C TYR A 4 40.20 30.28 -9.21
N ILE A 5 39.37 30.28 -8.16
CA ILE A 5 39.40 29.24 -7.12
C ILE A 5 38.19 28.34 -7.42
N THR A 6 38.47 27.19 -8.03
CA THR A 6 37.48 26.14 -8.23
C THR A 6 37.36 25.39 -6.90
N MET A 7 36.23 25.52 -6.21
CA MET A 7 35.88 24.66 -5.09
C MET A 7 35.63 23.24 -5.61
N ALA A 8 36.53 22.32 -5.28
CA ALA A 8 36.28 20.89 -5.44
C ALA A 8 35.23 20.49 -4.40
N VAL A 9 34.03 20.13 -4.87
CA VAL A 9 33.02 19.45 -4.06
C VAL A 9 33.57 18.06 -3.76
N LEU A 10 33.95 17.85 -2.51
CA LEU A 10 34.32 16.54 -1.98
C LEU A 10 33.07 15.66 -2.02
N ALA A 11 32.97 14.78 -3.02
CA ALA A 11 31.96 13.73 -3.03
C ALA A 11 32.31 12.74 -1.91
N CYS A 12 31.52 12.75 -0.84
CA CYS A 12 31.58 11.74 0.20
C CYS A 12 31.05 10.43 -0.40
N CYS A 13 31.96 9.54 -0.81
CA CYS A 13 31.65 8.14 -1.13
C CYS A 13 31.27 7.40 0.16
N ALA A 14 30.02 7.53 0.58
CA ALA A 14 29.37 6.45 1.33
C ALA A 14 28.84 5.45 0.29
N CYS A 15 29.10 4.16 0.48
CA CYS A 15 28.49 3.08 -0.30
C CYS A 15 26.96 3.19 -0.20
N ALA A 16 26.33 3.88 -1.15
CA ALA A 16 24.90 3.79 -1.37
C ALA A 16 24.62 2.35 -1.81
N ALA A 17 23.88 1.59 -0.98
CA ALA A 17 23.33 0.34 -1.45
C ALA A 17 22.46 0.65 -2.68
N GLU A 18 22.75 0.01 -3.81
CA GLU A 18 22.07 0.29 -5.08
C GLU A 18 20.55 0.15 -4.91
N ALA A 19 19.81 1.19 -5.32
CA ALA A 19 18.35 1.21 -5.28
C ALA A 19 17.78 0.00 -6.02
N LYS A 20 16.75 -0.64 -5.45
CA LYS A 20 16.10 -1.79 -6.08
C LYS A 20 14.83 -1.37 -6.78
N ILE A 21 14.97 -1.02 -8.05
CA ILE A 21 13.85 -0.65 -8.93
C ILE A 21 13.54 -1.83 -9.84
N THR A 22 12.32 -2.36 -9.75
CA THR A 22 11.83 -3.41 -10.66
C THR A 22 10.71 -2.85 -11.54
N ASP A 23 10.40 -3.53 -12.64
CA ASP A 23 9.24 -3.22 -13.46
C ASP A 23 8.31 -4.43 -13.62
N TYR A 24 7.04 -4.14 -13.89
CA TYR A 24 6.02 -5.12 -14.24
C TYR A 24 5.26 -4.64 -15.48
N GLN A 25 5.09 -5.53 -16.45
CA GLN A 25 4.48 -5.22 -17.74
C GLN A 25 3.02 -5.69 -17.76
N LEU A 26 2.10 -4.86 -17.26
CA LEU A 26 0.69 -5.20 -17.20
C LEU A 26 0.07 -5.17 -18.61
N ASN A 27 -0.43 -6.33 -19.05
CA ASN A 27 -1.11 -6.54 -20.34
C ASN A 27 -0.25 -6.26 -21.59
N ALA A 28 1.07 -6.29 -21.48
CA ALA A 28 1.98 -6.06 -22.62
C ALA A 28 1.91 -7.14 -23.70
N ASP A 29 1.44 -8.33 -23.34
CA ASP A 29 1.24 -9.48 -24.23
C ASP A 29 -0.08 -9.42 -25.02
N MET A 30 -0.96 -8.46 -24.70
CA MET A 30 -2.25 -8.33 -25.36
C MET A 30 -2.12 -7.77 -26.78
N PRO A 31 -2.70 -8.42 -27.81
CA PRO A 31 -2.60 -7.96 -29.19
C PRO A 31 -3.14 -6.55 -29.39
N GLY A 32 -2.36 -5.70 -30.08
CA GLY A 32 -2.74 -4.32 -30.39
C GLY A 32 -2.61 -3.34 -29.23
N TYR A 33 -2.03 -3.77 -28.10
CA TYR A 33 -1.79 -2.90 -26.95
C TYR A 33 -0.44 -2.19 -27.09
N ALA A 34 -0.39 -0.97 -26.57
CA ALA A 34 0.82 -0.17 -26.46
C ALA A 34 0.94 0.38 -25.04
N TRP A 35 2.16 0.69 -24.60
CA TRP A 35 2.39 1.33 -23.31
C TRP A 35 1.65 2.67 -23.26
N ASP A 36 0.67 2.81 -22.36
CA ASP A 36 -0.14 4.02 -22.20
C ASP A 36 0.45 4.88 -21.09
N PHE A 37 0.45 4.37 -19.86
CA PHE A 37 0.95 5.06 -18.66
C PHE A 37 1.67 4.10 -17.70
N SER A 38 2.25 4.65 -16.64
CA SER A 38 2.75 3.86 -15.51
C SER A 38 2.23 4.40 -14.19
N TYR A 39 2.20 3.53 -13.19
CA TYR A 39 2.15 3.95 -11.78
C TYR A 39 3.28 3.27 -11.02
N VAL A 40 3.71 3.87 -9.91
CA VAL A 40 4.75 3.28 -9.04
C VAL A 40 4.09 2.67 -7.83
N GLN A 41 4.53 1.47 -7.44
CA GLN A 41 4.21 0.88 -6.16
C GLN A 41 5.37 1.11 -5.18
N LEU A 42 5.03 1.72 -4.04
CA LEU A 42 5.82 1.72 -2.81
C LEU A 42 5.09 0.87 -1.77
N THR A 43 5.84 0.21 -0.88
CA THR A 43 5.25 -0.63 0.16
C THR A 43 6.19 -0.77 1.33
N ASP A 44 5.63 -1.04 2.50
CA ASP A 44 6.40 -1.38 3.71
C ASP A 44 7.46 -0.31 3.98
N ILE A 45 7.00 0.96 4.03
CA ILE A 45 7.84 2.12 4.26
C ILE A 45 8.35 2.10 5.70
N HIS A 46 7.46 1.80 6.66
CA HIS A 46 7.73 1.75 8.09
C HIS A 46 8.47 2.99 8.62
N ILE A 47 7.86 4.17 8.47
CA ILE A 47 8.35 5.37 9.16
C ILE A 47 8.41 5.09 10.67
N GLY A 48 9.50 5.53 11.33
CA GLY A 48 9.80 5.17 12.71
C GLY A 48 10.51 3.82 12.89
N PHE A 49 10.94 3.17 11.81
CA PHE A 49 11.72 1.94 11.94
C PHE A 49 13.04 2.17 12.69
N GLY A 50 13.26 1.36 13.73
CA GLY A 50 14.45 1.42 14.58
C GLY A 50 14.33 2.34 15.80
N THR A 51 13.21 3.04 15.96
CA THR A 51 12.92 3.81 17.18
C THR A 51 12.02 3.01 18.13
N THR A 52 12.11 3.30 19.42
CA THR A 52 11.14 2.76 20.41
C THR A 52 9.91 3.66 20.53
N ASP A 53 10.13 4.95 20.38
CA ASP A 53 9.12 5.99 20.33
C ASP A 53 9.61 6.99 19.28
N TYR A 54 8.82 7.26 18.24
CA TYR A 54 9.35 7.90 17.04
C TYR A 54 9.68 9.39 17.27
N ALA A 55 8.81 10.08 18.01
CA ALA A 55 8.91 11.51 18.23
C ALA A 55 8.65 11.87 19.70
N SER A 56 7.57 12.60 20.00
CA SER A 56 7.23 12.93 21.39
C SER A 56 6.63 11.70 22.10
N PRO A 57 6.75 11.58 23.44
CA PRO A 57 6.35 10.35 24.13
C PRO A 57 4.92 9.87 23.87
N GLY A 58 4.75 8.58 23.59
CA GLY A 58 3.46 7.90 23.45
C GLY A 58 2.99 7.72 22.00
N TYR A 59 1.79 7.16 21.82
CA TYR A 59 1.28 6.82 20.47
C TYR A 59 0.41 7.91 19.82
N ASP A 60 -0.24 8.78 20.61
CA ASP A 60 -1.00 9.95 20.12
C ASP A 60 -0.13 11.21 20.21
N ASP A 61 0.97 11.17 19.50
CA ASP A 61 2.09 12.07 19.65
C ASP A 61 2.10 13.19 18.59
N THR A 62 3.18 13.97 18.61
CA THR A 62 3.46 15.08 17.70
C THR A 62 4.79 14.83 16.99
N LEU A 63 5.14 15.66 16.00
CA LEU A 63 6.44 15.55 15.33
C LEU A 63 7.61 16.11 16.16
N ASP A 64 7.37 16.61 17.37
CA ASP A 64 8.42 17.17 18.20
C ASP A 64 9.42 16.09 18.62
N GLY A 65 10.69 16.28 18.27
CA GLY A 65 11.74 15.28 18.52
C GLY A 65 11.80 14.14 17.49
N ALA A 66 10.96 14.17 16.44
CA ALA A 66 11.04 13.21 15.35
C ALA A 66 12.44 13.23 14.72
N SER A 67 13.01 12.05 14.55
CA SER A 67 14.36 11.88 14.00
C SER A 67 14.32 11.31 12.58
N GLU A 68 15.37 11.57 11.82
CA GLU A 68 15.52 11.04 10.46
C GLU A 68 16.21 9.65 10.51
N GLY A 69 15.41 8.60 10.41
CA GLY A 69 15.85 7.22 10.34
C GLY A 69 16.15 6.76 8.91
N LYS A 70 16.38 5.45 8.77
CA LYS A 70 16.69 4.83 7.47
C LYS A 70 15.46 4.80 6.55
N ALA A 71 14.29 4.53 7.11
CA ALA A 71 13.02 4.44 6.39
C ALA A 71 12.64 5.78 5.74
N GLU A 72 12.79 6.88 6.49
CA GLU A 72 12.53 8.25 6.07
C GLU A 72 13.43 8.63 4.88
N ARG A 73 14.74 8.38 5.00
CA ARG A 73 15.71 8.64 3.93
C ARG A 73 15.38 7.87 2.66
N ASN A 74 15.12 6.56 2.77
CA ASN A 74 14.76 5.74 1.62
C ASN A 74 13.48 6.23 0.95
N LEU A 75 12.49 6.70 1.74
CA LEU A 75 11.26 7.26 1.18
C LEU A 75 11.53 8.59 0.45
N ARG A 76 12.34 9.48 1.02
CA ARG A 76 12.74 10.74 0.34
C ARG A 76 13.47 10.45 -0.96
N GLU A 77 14.42 9.53 -0.95
CA GLU A 77 15.13 9.07 -2.14
C GLU A 77 14.15 8.51 -3.19
N ALA A 78 13.16 7.72 -2.78
CA ALA A 78 12.13 7.24 -3.69
C ALA A 78 11.27 8.38 -4.28
N VAL A 79 10.87 9.36 -3.48
CA VAL A 79 10.11 10.54 -3.94
C VAL A 79 10.93 11.35 -4.95
N GLU A 80 12.21 11.62 -4.66
CA GLU A 80 13.12 12.32 -5.56
C GLU A 80 13.30 11.56 -6.88
N TRP A 81 13.54 10.25 -6.81
CA TRP A 81 13.70 9.40 -7.98
C TRP A 81 12.43 9.37 -8.85
N ILE A 82 11.25 9.23 -8.23
CA ILE A 82 9.96 9.23 -8.93
C ILE A 82 9.76 10.56 -9.65
N ASN A 83 9.98 11.68 -8.96
CA ASN A 83 9.84 13.02 -9.54
C ASN A 83 10.77 13.23 -10.73
N ALA A 84 12.03 12.79 -10.64
CA ALA A 84 13.01 12.90 -11.71
C ALA A 84 12.69 12.04 -12.94
N ASN A 85 11.96 10.93 -12.75
CA ASN A 85 11.68 9.96 -13.82
C ASN A 85 10.24 10.00 -14.36
N ARG A 86 9.34 10.80 -13.75
CA ARG A 86 7.91 10.76 -14.06
C ARG A 86 7.56 10.96 -15.52
N GLU A 87 8.22 11.90 -16.21
CA GLU A 87 7.89 12.22 -17.61
C GLU A 87 8.38 11.09 -18.52
N LYS A 88 9.64 10.67 -18.35
CA LYS A 88 10.27 9.59 -19.11
C LYS A 88 9.51 8.27 -18.96
N LEU A 89 9.02 7.98 -17.76
CA LEU A 89 8.31 6.74 -17.43
C LEU A 89 6.78 6.89 -17.41
N ARG A 90 6.25 8.04 -17.85
CA ARG A 90 4.81 8.32 -17.86
C ARG A 90 4.11 7.98 -16.53
N ILE A 91 4.77 8.24 -15.40
CA ILE A 91 4.26 7.96 -14.07
C ILE A 91 3.10 8.93 -13.80
N LYS A 92 1.92 8.40 -13.50
CA LYS A 92 0.70 9.20 -13.27
C LYS A 92 0.27 9.28 -11.81
N PHE A 93 0.62 8.28 -11.02
CA PHE A 93 0.39 8.25 -9.58
C PHE A 93 1.31 7.23 -8.91
N VAL A 94 1.33 7.25 -7.59
CA VAL A 94 2.01 6.27 -6.74
C VAL A 94 0.97 5.52 -5.91
N ALA A 95 1.04 4.20 -5.83
CA ALA A 95 0.28 3.41 -4.88
C ALA A 95 1.20 3.04 -3.70
N VAL A 96 0.78 3.36 -2.47
CA VAL A 96 1.50 2.98 -1.25
C VAL A 96 0.75 1.83 -0.59
N THR A 97 1.17 0.59 -0.84
CA THR A 97 0.41 -0.64 -0.51
C THR A 97 0.61 -1.13 0.93
N GLY A 98 0.47 -0.24 1.90
CA GLY A 98 0.47 -0.58 3.32
C GLY A 98 1.82 -0.52 4.02
N ASP A 99 1.74 -0.68 5.35
CA ASP A 99 2.84 -0.55 6.31
C ASP A 99 3.57 0.77 6.12
N ILE A 100 2.78 1.84 6.14
CA ILE A 100 3.25 3.22 6.06
C ILE A 100 4.07 3.55 7.31
N THR A 101 3.58 3.12 8.46
CA THR A 101 4.12 3.36 9.79
C THR A 101 4.78 2.09 10.36
N HIS A 102 5.60 2.24 11.41
CA HIS A 102 6.19 1.09 12.08
C HIS A 102 5.36 0.65 13.29
N HIS A 103 4.71 1.57 13.99
CA HIS A 103 3.93 1.30 15.20
C HIS A 103 2.57 2.03 15.22
N ALA A 104 2.08 2.48 14.06
CA ALA A 104 0.85 3.28 13.92
C ALA A 104 0.83 4.55 14.78
N GLN A 105 1.98 5.12 15.14
CA GLN A 105 2.02 6.37 15.88
C GLN A 105 1.51 7.51 15.00
N ARG A 106 0.90 8.51 15.64
CA ARG A 106 0.36 9.67 14.92
C ARG A 106 1.48 10.43 14.19
N SER A 107 2.63 10.61 14.83
CA SER A 107 3.82 11.25 14.25
C SER A 107 4.38 10.50 13.04
N GLU A 108 4.38 9.17 13.05
CA GLU A 108 4.82 8.33 11.93
C GLU A 108 3.96 8.59 10.70
N PHE A 109 2.62 8.63 10.84
CA PHE A 109 1.71 9.00 9.75
C PHE A 109 1.95 10.43 9.26
N LEU A 110 2.11 11.39 10.19
CA LEU A 110 2.34 12.79 9.85
C LEU A 110 3.64 12.97 9.06
N LYS A 111 4.71 12.28 9.45
CA LYS A 111 6.00 12.29 8.74
C LYS A 111 5.89 11.60 7.38
N ALA A 112 5.22 10.46 7.29
CA ALA A 112 5.00 9.79 6.02
C ALA A 112 4.30 10.73 5.03
N ARG A 113 3.24 11.42 5.47
CA ARG A 113 2.54 12.43 4.67
C ARG A 113 3.44 13.60 4.29
N GLU A 114 4.24 14.13 5.23
CA GLU A 114 5.20 15.22 4.95
C GLU A 114 6.11 14.85 3.76
N ILE A 115 6.67 13.64 3.77
CA ILE A 115 7.57 13.18 2.72
C ILE A 115 6.81 12.90 1.41
N LEU A 116 5.68 12.17 1.48
CA LEU A 116 4.88 11.81 0.30
C LEU A 116 4.27 13.03 -0.40
N ASN A 117 3.98 14.11 0.34
CA ASN A 117 3.52 15.38 -0.24
C ASN A 117 4.60 16.05 -1.13
N GLY A 118 5.85 15.59 -1.08
CA GLY A 118 6.90 15.98 -2.03
C GLY A 118 6.74 15.35 -3.42
N LEU A 119 5.85 14.37 -3.61
CA LEU A 119 5.56 13.79 -4.92
C LEU A 119 4.87 14.81 -5.84
N SER A 120 5.39 14.89 -7.06
CA SER A 120 4.82 15.71 -8.14
C SER A 120 3.63 15.07 -8.85
N VAL A 121 3.23 13.87 -8.42
CA VAL A 121 2.05 13.12 -8.86
C VAL A 121 1.20 12.73 -7.63
N PRO A 122 -0.10 12.44 -7.78
CA PRO A 122 -0.93 11.92 -6.69
C PRO A 122 -0.40 10.62 -6.10
N TYR A 123 -0.65 10.39 -4.81
CA TYR A 123 -0.36 9.11 -4.16
C TYR A 123 -1.60 8.53 -3.49
N VAL A 124 -1.75 7.22 -3.63
CA VAL A 124 -2.88 6.44 -3.16
C VAL A 124 -2.41 5.65 -1.93
N PRO A 125 -2.67 6.14 -0.71
CA PRO A 125 -2.31 5.41 0.50
C PRO A 125 -3.26 4.22 0.70
N ILE A 126 -2.74 3.12 1.21
CA ILE A 126 -3.45 1.91 1.63
C ILE A 126 -2.88 1.54 3.00
N MET A 127 -3.73 1.04 3.90
CA MET A 127 -3.28 0.58 5.21
C MET A 127 -2.66 -0.82 5.13
N GLY A 128 -1.60 -1.04 5.89
CA GLY A 128 -1.07 -2.36 6.23
C GLY A 128 -1.32 -2.71 7.69
N ASN A 129 -0.79 -3.86 8.11
CA ASN A 129 -1.01 -4.38 9.46
C ASN A 129 -0.27 -3.58 10.54
N HIS A 130 0.84 -2.92 10.21
CA HIS A 130 1.53 -2.01 11.13
C HIS A 130 0.83 -0.66 11.30
N ASP A 131 -0.16 -0.35 10.46
CA ASP A 131 -0.89 0.93 10.49
C ASP A 131 -2.14 0.89 11.39
N VAL A 132 -2.43 -0.24 12.05
CA VAL A 132 -3.71 -0.49 12.73
C VAL A 132 -3.73 -0.09 14.18
N TRP A 133 -2.80 -0.60 14.98
CA TRP A 133 -2.86 -0.48 16.44
C TRP A 133 -1.71 0.40 16.94
N PRO A 134 -1.98 1.65 17.36
CA PRO A 134 -0.94 2.55 17.83
C PRO A 134 -0.27 2.07 19.12
N PHE A 135 1.06 2.09 19.16
CA PHE A 135 1.82 1.80 20.38
C PHE A 135 3.20 2.46 20.36
N SER A 136 3.82 2.59 21.54
CA SER A 136 5.25 2.84 21.67
C SER A 136 5.93 1.68 22.39
N LYS A 137 7.12 1.29 21.95
CA LYS A 137 7.86 0.17 22.54
C LYS A 137 8.40 0.58 23.91
N GLY A 138 7.89 -0.06 24.96
CA GLY A 138 8.21 0.28 26.34
C GLY A 138 7.27 1.33 26.97
N GLY A 139 6.26 1.78 26.22
CA GLY A 139 5.15 2.59 26.71
C GLY A 139 3.80 1.90 26.54
N ASP A 140 2.73 2.68 26.60
CA ASP A 140 1.37 2.17 26.46
C ASP A 140 1.01 1.91 25.00
N ALA A 141 0.32 0.80 24.77
CA ALA A 141 -0.40 0.56 23.53
C ALA A 141 -1.83 1.09 23.67
N ALA A 142 -2.35 1.68 22.60
CA ALA A 142 -3.69 2.25 22.55
C ALA A 142 -4.75 1.26 23.07
N PRO A 143 -5.86 1.73 23.67
CA PRO A 143 -6.94 0.85 24.13
C PRO A 143 -7.75 0.23 22.98
N GLY A 144 -7.51 0.66 21.73
CA GLY A 144 -8.13 0.09 20.53
C GLY A 144 -7.32 0.35 19.25
N PRO A 145 -7.76 -0.20 18.11
CA PRO A 145 -7.08 -0.10 16.82
C PRO A 145 -7.30 1.26 16.13
N PHE A 146 -6.91 2.35 16.78
CA PHE A 146 -7.19 3.73 16.33
C PHE A 146 -6.33 4.21 15.15
N GLY A 147 -5.43 3.38 14.64
CA GLY A 147 -4.54 3.76 13.54
C GLY A 147 -5.32 4.12 12.26
N ASP A 148 -6.49 3.53 12.03
CA ASP A 148 -7.40 3.87 10.93
C ASP A 148 -7.91 5.32 10.99
N SER A 149 -8.15 5.81 12.21
CA SER A 149 -8.61 7.17 12.50
C SER A 149 -7.48 8.17 12.28
N TYR A 150 -6.26 7.83 12.73
CA TYR A 150 -5.07 8.64 12.45
C TYR A 150 -4.77 8.70 10.96
N TYR A 151 -4.81 7.56 10.29
CA TYR A 151 -4.67 7.42 8.85
C TYR A 151 -5.68 8.30 8.10
N LYS A 152 -6.98 8.14 8.37
CA LYS A 152 -8.04 8.88 7.67
C LYS A 152 -7.93 10.39 7.89
N LYS A 153 -7.65 10.81 9.13
CA LYS A 153 -7.46 12.23 9.46
C LYS A 153 -6.23 12.80 8.77
N THR A 154 -5.11 12.08 8.82
CA THR A 154 -3.82 12.54 8.28
C THR A 154 -3.86 12.71 6.78
N PHE A 155 -4.40 11.72 6.04
CA PHE A 155 -4.45 11.72 4.58
C PHE A 155 -5.75 12.30 3.99
N SER A 156 -6.61 12.91 4.81
CA SER A 156 -7.89 13.51 4.36
C SER A 156 -7.74 14.47 3.17
N GLY A 157 -6.73 15.35 3.20
CA GLY A 157 -6.43 16.25 2.09
C GLY A 157 -6.01 15.53 0.82
N GLU A 158 -5.25 14.43 0.94
CA GLU A 158 -4.88 13.61 -0.21
C GLU A 158 -6.11 12.89 -0.78
N PHE A 159 -6.97 12.31 0.05
CA PHE A 159 -8.22 11.71 -0.45
C PHE A 159 -9.10 12.69 -1.23
N ALA A 160 -9.18 13.95 -0.80
CA ALA A 160 -9.89 14.99 -1.56
C ALA A 160 -9.23 15.27 -2.91
N ARG A 161 -7.88 15.28 -2.96
CA ARG A 161 -7.12 15.39 -4.21
C ARG A 161 -7.36 14.19 -5.13
N LEU A 162 -7.32 12.97 -4.60
CA LEU A 162 -7.57 11.74 -5.36
C LEU A 162 -8.99 11.68 -5.92
N ALA A 163 -9.99 12.08 -5.14
CA ALA A 163 -11.39 12.13 -5.57
C ALA A 163 -11.61 13.14 -6.71
N SER A 164 -10.78 14.18 -6.80
CA SER A 164 -10.81 15.15 -7.91
C SER A 164 -10.00 14.69 -9.12
N PHE A 165 -8.97 13.87 -8.90
CA PHE A 165 -8.04 13.41 -9.95
C PHE A 165 -8.55 12.17 -10.68
N PHE A 166 -9.10 11.19 -9.95
CA PHE A 166 -9.58 9.94 -10.52
C PHE A 166 -11.06 9.99 -10.87
N GLN A 167 -11.44 9.20 -11.86
CA GLN A 167 -12.84 9.00 -12.22
C GLN A 167 -13.48 8.00 -11.26
N ASP A 168 -14.78 8.15 -11.01
CA ASP A 168 -15.59 7.23 -10.20
C ASP A 168 -14.95 6.89 -8.85
N TRP A 169 -14.36 7.87 -8.17
CA TRP A 169 -13.82 7.67 -6.83
C TRP A 169 -14.95 7.30 -5.87
N THR A 170 -14.87 6.08 -5.34
CA THR A 170 -15.80 5.54 -4.34
C THR A 170 -15.07 5.28 -3.05
N ALA A 171 -15.72 5.60 -1.94
CA ALA A 171 -15.29 5.29 -0.59
C ALA A 171 -16.47 4.63 0.13
N VAL A 172 -16.27 3.46 0.72
CA VAL A 172 -17.33 2.81 1.48
C VAL A 172 -17.55 3.58 2.79
N PRO A 173 -18.78 3.97 3.12
CA PRO A 173 -19.08 4.56 4.41
C PRO A 173 -18.71 3.59 5.53
N CYS A 174 -18.08 4.11 6.59
CA CYS A 174 -17.61 3.34 7.74
C CYS A 174 -18.71 2.43 8.32
N PRO A 175 -18.61 1.10 8.20
CA PRO A 175 -19.52 0.22 8.91
C PRO A 175 -19.05 0.17 10.36
N GLU A 176 -19.74 0.89 11.24
CA GLU A 176 -19.42 0.93 12.67
C GLU A 176 -19.55 -0.47 13.29
N LYS A 177 -18.43 -1.10 13.66
CA LYS A 177 -18.44 -2.25 14.56
C LYS A 177 -17.35 -2.15 15.62
N PRO A 178 -17.61 -2.66 16.84
CA PRO A 178 -16.58 -2.76 17.87
C PRO A 178 -15.49 -3.76 17.46
N ALA A 179 -14.23 -3.43 17.76
CA ALA A 179 -13.05 -4.26 17.44
C ALA A 179 -13.05 -5.64 18.12
N GLU A 180 -13.74 -5.77 19.25
CA GLU A 180 -13.93 -7.00 20.03
C GLU A 180 -15.30 -6.95 20.73
N ALA A 181 -15.83 -8.10 21.17
CA ALA A 181 -17.15 -8.19 21.81
C ALA A 181 -17.30 -7.33 23.10
N ASP A 182 -16.18 -6.92 23.69
CA ASP A 182 -16.10 -6.10 24.93
C ASP A 182 -15.39 -4.75 24.70
N SER A 183 -15.11 -4.39 23.43
CA SER A 183 -14.43 -3.13 23.09
C SER A 183 -15.43 -2.06 22.66
N THR A 184 -15.35 -0.87 23.23
CA THR A 184 -16.09 0.30 22.72
C THR A 184 -15.42 0.94 21.50
N ALA A 185 -14.26 0.43 21.06
CA ALA A 185 -13.48 1.00 19.96
C ALA A 185 -14.14 0.67 18.62
N ARG A 186 -14.62 1.71 17.94
CA ARG A 186 -15.15 1.64 16.57
C ARG A 186 -13.98 1.74 15.59
N TYR A 187 -14.05 0.96 14.51
CA TYR A 187 -13.12 1.08 13.37
C TYR A 187 -13.89 1.28 12.07
N CYS A 188 -13.20 1.80 11.06
CA CYS A 188 -13.70 2.08 9.73
C CYS A 188 -12.90 1.34 8.67
N LEU A 189 -13.58 0.51 7.89
CA LEU A 189 -12.98 -0.17 6.74
C LEU A 189 -12.62 0.86 5.65
N GLN A 190 -11.37 0.84 5.24
CA GLN A 190 -10.76 1.73 4.26
C GLN A 190 -10.92 1.17 2.83
N ASN A 191 -12.14 0.78 2.45
CA ASN A 191 -12.44 0.27 1.12
C ASN A 191 -12.64 1.41 0.12
N TYR A 192 -11.83 1.44 -0.94
CA TYR A 192 -11.92 2.44 -2.01
C TYR A 192 -11.87 1.79 -3.38
N ALA A 193 -12.43 2.47 -4.38
CA ALA A 193 -12.21 2.12 -5.78
C ALA A 193 -12.26 3.37 -6.66
N PHE A 194 -11.57 3.31 -7.80
CA PHE A 194 -11.53 4.41 -8.76
C PHE A 194 -11.20 3.90 -10.17
N ARG A 195 -11.27 4.78 -11.15
CA ARG A 195 -10.92 4.53 -12.54
C ARG A 195 -9.82 5.46 -13.02
N PHE A 196 -8.91 4.92 -13.81
CA PHE A 196 -7.87 5.70 -14.49
C PHE A 196 -7.39 4.98 -15.76
N GLY A 197 -7.29 5.71 -16.87
CA GLY A 197 -6.69 5.21 -18.10
C GLY A 197 -7.33 3.92 -18.65
N GLY A 198 -8.65 3.75 -18.53
CA GLY A 198 -9.35 2.53 -18.97
C GLY A 198 -9.39 1.40 -17.94
N TYR A 199 -8.61 1.50 -16.86
CA TYR A 199 -8.52 0.51 -15.80
C TYR A 199 -9.39 0.87 -14.59
N VAL A 200 -9.81 -0.19 -13.88
CA VAL A 200 -10.49 -0.10 -12.57
C VAL A 200 -9.49 -0.51 -11.50
N PHE A 201 -9.39 0.28 -10.45
CA PHE A 201 -8.57 0.00 -9.28
C PHE A 201 -9.49 -0.20 -8.08
N VAL A 202 -9.26 -1.26 -7.31
CA VAL A 202 -9.96 -1.54 -6.05
C VAL A 202 -8.93 -1.70 -4.93
N MET A 203 -9.26 -1.17 -3.76
CA MET A 203 -8.40 -1.13 -2.59
C MET A 203 -9.16 -1.75 -1.42
N PRO A 204 -9.20 -3.10 -1.31
CA PRO A 204 -9.90 -3.76 -0.22
C PRO A 204 -9.09 -3.67 1.07
N ASP A 205 -9.72 -3.17 2.14
CA ASP A 205 -9.19 -3.21 3.50
C ASP A 205 -9.44 -4.60 4.09
N ILE A 206 -8.42 -5.43 4.00
CA ILE A 206 -8.41 -6.82 4.46
C ILE A 206 -7.53 -7.01 5.70
N ILE A 207 -7.23 -5.92 6.40
CA ILE A 207 -6.35 -5.94 7.57
C ILE A 207 -7.23 -6.18 8.79
N GLY A 208 -6.89 -7.13 9.67
CA GLY A 208 -7.63 -7.38 10.90
C GLY A 208 -7.61 -6.21 11.89
N ARG A 209 -8.53 -6.22 12.87
CA ARG A 209 -8.63 -5.18 13.91
C ARG A 209 -8.64 -5.73 15.33
N SER A 210 -8.70 -7.05 15.47
CA SER A 210 -9.04 -7.76 16.72
C SER A 210 -7.84 -8.13 17.60
N ARG A 211 -6.60 -7.72 17.27
CA ARG A 211 -5.42 -8.13 18.04
C ARG A 211 -4.53 -6.94 18.40
N LYS A 212 -4.30 -6.80 19.71
CA LYS A 212 -3.34 -5.86 20.29
C LYS A 212 -1.89 -6.35 20.07
N PRO A 213 -0.94 -5.46 19.70
CA PRO A 213 0.48 -5.79 19.62
C PRO A 213 0.99 -6.43 20.92
N GLY A 214 1.78 -7.50 20.81
CA GLY A 214 2.45 -8.17 21.93
C GLY A 214 1.70 -9.35 22.60
N LYS A 215 0.49 -9.69 22.17
CA LYS A 215 -0.28 -10.88 22.66
C LYS A 215 -0.31 -12.08 21.69
N GLY A 216 0.71 -12.24 20.85
CA GLY A 216 0.87 -13.39 19.95
C GLY A 216 0.31 -13.15 18.53
N SER A 217 1.23 -13.29 17.56
CA SER A 217 1.10 -13.04 16.11
C SER A 217 0.75 -11.61 15.68
N PRO A 218 1.27 -11.16 14.50
CA PRO A 218 0.87 -9.89 13.90
C PRO A 218 -0.64 -9.86 13.65
N VAL A 219 -1.20 -8.66 13.46
CA VAL A 219 -2.57 -8.52 12.94
C VAL A 219 -2.70 -9.39 11.69
N GLU A 220 -3.78 -10.18 11.61
CA GLU A 220 -4.00 -11.17 10.55
C GLU A 220 -4.89 -10.60 9.43
N VAL A 221 -5.04 -11.35 8.34
CA VAL A 221 -6.05 -11.06 7.31
C VAL A 221 -7.45 -11.20 7.89
N ASP A 222 -8.31 -10.22 7.62
CA ASP A 222 -9.75 -10.30 7.90
C ASP A 222 -10.52 -9.78 6.69
N LEU A 223 -11.40 -10.60 6.12
CA LEU A 223 -12.22 -10.20 4.97
C LEU A 223 -13.52 -9.50 5.38
N PHE A 224 -13.81 -9.42 6.69
CA PHE A 224 -15.02 -8.82 7.25
C PHE A 224 -16.28 -9.36 6.56
N GLU A 225 -16.52 -10.66 6.65
CA GLU A 225 -17.50 -11.36 5.80
C GLU A 225 -18.99 -11.02 6.11
N THR A 226 -19.26 -10.23 7.14
CA THR A 226 -20.63 -9.92 7.60
C THR A 226 -21.14 -8.58 7.09
N GLY A 227 -22.41 -8.52 6.67
CA GLY A 227 -23.10 -7.29 6.29
C GLY A 227 -22.35 -6.47 5.23
N ASN A 228 -22.05 -5.20 5.54
CA ASN A 228 -21.33 -4.26 4.68
C ASN A 228 -19.79 -4.38 4.75
N GLY A 229 -19.24 -5.50 5.21
CA GLY A 229 -17.79 -5.67 5.28
C GLY A 229 -17.11 -5.93 3.92
N THR A 230 -15.78 -5.97 3.93
CA THR A 230 -14.92 -5.88 2.75
C THR A 230 -15.23 -6.95 1.70
N LEU A 231 -15.45 -8.21 2.08
CA LEU A 231 -15.72 -9.28 1.11
C LEU A 231 -17.01 -9.04 0.32
N ASN A 232 -18.08 -8.66 1.00
CA ASN A 232 -19.38 -8.43 0.36
C ASN A 232 -19.33 -7.18 -0.51
N TRP A 233 -18.65 -6.12 -0.05
CA TRP A 233 -18.40 -4.93 -0.86
C TRP A 233 -17.62 -5.30 -2.14
N LEU A 234 -16.51 -6.02 -2.00
CA LEU A 234 -15.65 -6.37 -3.13
C LEU A 234 -16.39 -7.25 -4.14
N LYS A 235 -17.15 -8.26 -3.68
CA LYS A 235 -18.00 -9.10 -4.53
C LYS A 235 -19.03 -8.28 -5.31
N THR A 236 -19.71 -7.37 -4.61
CA THR A 236 -20.74 -6.50 -5.21
C THR A 236 -20.13 -5.58 -6.26
N TYR A 237 -19.02 -4.92 -5.91
CA TYR A 237 -18.31 -4.02 -6.80
C TYR A 237 -17.76 -4.76 -8.03
N TYR A 238 -17.14 -5.92 -7.83
CA TYR A 238 -16.60 -6.74 -8.91
C TYR A 238 -17.69 -7.23 -9.88
N ALA A 239 -18.84 -7.67 -9.35
CA ALA A 239 -19.98 -8.07 -10.17
C ALA A 239 -20.53 -6.90 -11.00
N ALA A 240 -20.72 -5.73 -10.39
CA ALA A 240 -21.24 -4.54 -11.04
C ALA A 240 -20.24 -3.84 -11.99
N SER A 241 -18.94 -4.05 -11.79
CA SER A 241 -17.90 -3.40 -12.59
C SER A 241 -17.98 -3.79 -14.06
N ASN A 242 -17.88 -2.80 -14.95
CA ASN A 242 -17.76 -3.00 -16.40
C ASN A 242 -16.30 -3.04 -16.88
N ALA A 243 -15.34 -3.30 -15.99
CA ALA A 243 -13.94 -3.43 -16.36
C ALA A 243 -13.77 -4.46 -17.49
N PRO A 244 -13.04 -4.13 -18.57
CA PRO A 244 -12.65 -5.10 -19.58
C PRO A 244 -11.87 -6.28 -18.99
N GLU A 245 -11.71 -7.33 -19.79
CA GLU A 245 -10.85 -8.47 -19.44
C GLU A 245 -9.45 -7.98 -19.03
N LYS A 246 -8.96 -8.43 -17.89
CA LYS A 246 -7.68 -8.04 -17.28
C LYS A 246 -7.49 -6.54 -16.96
N HIS A 247 -8.57 -5.75 -16.82
CA HIS A 247 -8.49 -4.31 -16.52
C HIS A 247 -8.87 -3.93 -15.08
N LEU A 248 -9.13 -4.91 -14.20
CA LEU A 248 -9.36 -4.68 -12.78
C LEU A 248 -8.11 -5.02 -11.96
N ILE A 249 -7.60 -4.02 -11.26
CA ILE A 249 -6.38 -4.10 -10.45
C ILE A 249 -6.75 -4.03 -8.98
N VAL A 250 -6.31 -5.02 -8.20
CA VAL A 250 -6.46 -5.01 -6.75
C VAL A 250 -5.17 -4.45 -6.16
N LEU A 251 -5.27 -3.38 -5.38
CA LEU A 251 -4.18 -2.85 -4.58
C LEU A 251 -4.43 -3.24 -3.12
N ALA A 252 -3.64 -4.15 -2.58
CA ALA A 252 -3.82 -4.66 -1.22
C ALA A 252 -2.48 -4.79 -0.51
N HIS A 253 -2.45 -4.70 0.81
CA HIS A 253 -1.21 -4.92 1.54
C HIS A 253 -0.78 -6.40 1.49
N TYR A 254 -1.68 -7.31 1.89
CA TYR A 254 -1.40 -8.74 1.86
C TYR A 254 -1.41 -9.31 0.44
N PRO A 255 -0.38 -10.10 0.06
CA PRO A 255 -0.39 -10.86 -1.17
C PRO A 255 -1.35 -12.04 -1.05
N LEU A 256 -2.28 -12.16 -1.99
CA LEU A 256 -3.15 -13.33 -2.05
C LEU A 256 -2.31 -14.53 -2.51
N THR A 257 -2.07 -15.49 -1.61
CA THR A 257 -1.17 -16.63 -1.82
C THR A 257 -1.61 -17.85 -1.03
N GLU A 258 -1.30 -19.04 -1.54
CA GLU A 258 -1.47 -20.32 -0.84
C GLU A 258 -0.19 -20.77 -0.13
N GLU A 259 0.89 -20.00 -0.27
CA GLU A 259 2.18 -20.28 0.36
C GLU A 259 2.07 -20.26 1.89
N GLU A 260 2.77 -21.19 2.52
CA GLU A 260 2.84 -21.31 3.97
C GLU A 260 4.13 -20.69 4.51
N PHE A 261 3.99 -19.91 5.58
CA PHE A 261 5.07 -19.23 6.28
C PHE A 261 5.08 -19.76 7.72
N GLY A 262 6.08 -20.57 8.06
CA GLY A 262 6.14 -21.20 9.39
C GLY A 262 5.02 -22.20 9.67
N GLY A 263 4.40 -22.77 8.62
CA GLY A 263 3.27 -23.71 8.73
C GLY A 263 1.89 -23.06 8.71
N GLU A 264 1.81 -21.73 8.57
CA GLU A 264 0.55 -20.98 8.50
C GLU A 264 0.41 -20.25 7.16
N ARG A 265 -0.83 -20.06 6.69
CA ARG A 265 -1.13 -19.27 5.49
C ARG A 265 -1.58 -17.88 5.87
N LEU A 266 -1.28 -16.90 5.01
CA LEU A 266 -1.81 -15.54 5.17
C LEU A 266 -3.35 -15.52 5.10
N PHE A 267 -3.93 -16.31 4.19
CA PHE A 267 -5.36 -16.45 4.01
C PHE A 267 -5.79 -17.84 4.42
N ALA A 268 -6.86 -17.95 5.22
CA ALA A 268 -7.48 -19.24 5.46
C ALA A 268 -7.94 -19.87 4.14
N PRO A 269 -7.92 -21.20 3.97
CA PRO A 269 -8.27 -21.85 2.70
C PRO A 269 -9.62 -21.40 2.13
N GLY A 270 -10.64 -21.22 2.98
CA GLY A 270 -11.96 -20.71 2.57
C GLY A 270 -11.94 -19.25 2.10
N GLN A 271 -11.14 -18.40 2.74
CA GLN A 271 -10.97 -17.00 2.35
C GLN A 271 -10.24 -16.89 1.01
N TYR A 272 -9.17 -17.67 0.83
CA TYR A 272 -8.45 -17.74 -0.44
C TYR A 272 -9.39 -18.19 -1.57
N ALA A 273 -10.10 -19.31 -1.38
CA ALA A 273 -11.04 -19.84 -2.36
C ALA A 273 -12.17 -18.86 -2.70
N ALA A 274 -12.69 -18.12 -1.70
CA ALA A 274 -13.72 -17.11 -1.93
C ALA A 274 -13.23 -15.95 -2.80
N LEU A 275 -12.00 -15.47 -2.58
CA LEU A 275 -11.41 -14.39 -3.36
C LEU A 275 -10.98 -14.87 -4.76
N SER A 276 -10.25 -15.99 -4.85
CA SER A 276 -9.77 -16.52 -6.12
C SER A 276 -10.94 -16.96 -7.01
N GLY A 277 -11.96 -17.62 -6.46
CA GLY A 277 -13.17 -18.00 -7.20
C GLY A 277 -13.96 -16.79 -7.72
N MET A 278 -14.07 -15.72 -6.91
CA MET A 278 -14.68 -14.46 -7.34
C MET A 278 -13.91 -13.84 -8.51
N LEU A 279 -12.58 -13.73 -8.41
CA LEU A 279 -11.73 -13.13 -9.43
C LEU A 279 -11.68 -13.98 -10.72
N ALA A 280 -11.81 -15.30 -10.61
CA ALA A 280 -11.92 -16.21 -11.74
C ALA A 280 -13.18 -15.94 -12.57
N GLY A 281 -14.28 -15.55 -11.91
CA GLY A 281 -15.54 -15.20 -12.56
C GLY A 281 -15.39 -13.95 -13.44
N GLY A 282 -15.65 -14.03 -14.74
CA GLY A 282 -15.76 -12.86 -15.61
C GLY A 282 -14.44 -12.26 -16.14
N LYS A 283 -13.27 -12.85 -15.86
CA LYS A 283 -11.96 -12.51 -16.46
C LYS A 283 -11.50 -11.06 -16.31
N LYS A 284 -12.11 -10.26 -15.43
CA LYS A 284 -11.81 -8.82 -15.30
C LYS A 284 -10.49 -8.59 -14.57
N ALA A 285 -10.10 -9.50 -13.68
CA ALA A 285 -8.89 -9.38 -12.85
C ALA A 285 -7.62 -9.35 -13.71
N GLY A 286 -6.86 -8.25 -13.61
CA GLY A 286 -5.62 -8.02 -14.34
C GLY A 286 -4.36 -8.15 -13.49
N LEU A 287 -4.43 -7.79 -12.21
CA LEU A 287 -3.29 -7.86 -11.29
C LEU A 287 -3.76 -7.76 -9.83
N TRP A 288 -3.21 -8.60 -8.96
CA TRP A 288 -3.17 -8.37 -7.51
C TRP A 288 -1.81 -7.76 -7.16
N ASN A 289 -1.79 -6.52 -6.71
CA ASN A 289 -0.57 -5.77 -6.46
C ASN A 289 -0.39 -5.53 -4.95
N SER A 290 0.71 -6.04 -4.38
CA SER A 290 0.83 -6.18 -2.92
C SER A 290 2.26 -6.11 -2.37
N GLY A 291 2.36 -6.02 -1.04
CA GLY A 291 3.62 -5.95 -0.28
C GLY A 291 3.68 -6.98 0.83
N HIS A 292 3.90 -6.54 2.08
CA HIS A 292 3.86 -7.30 3.34
C HIS A 292 5.00 -8.31 3.55
N LEU A 293 5.30 -9.15 2.56
CA LEU A 293 6.32 -10.19 2.68
C LEU A 293 7.75 -9.69 2.39
N HIS A 294 7.90 -8.40 2.09
CA HIS A 294 9.18 -7.72 1.85
C HIS A 294 10.02 -8.34 0.72
N ARG A 295 9.39 -9.11 -0.17
CA ARG A 295 10.05 -9.81 -1.28
C ARG A 295 9.63 -9.22 -2.62
N ASN A 296 10.47 -9.44 -3.64
CA ASN A 296 10.13 -9.13 -5.02
C ASN A 296 9.80 -10.44 -5.73
N LYS A 297 8.51 -10.79 -5.80
CA LYS A 297 8.04 -12.06 -6.35
C LYS A 297 6.85 -11.82 -7.28
N GLU A 298 6.81 -12.59 -8.35
CA GLU A 298 5.69 -12.62 -9.30
C GLU A 298 5.23 -14.06 -9.47
N TYR A 299 3.92 -14.28 -9.47
CA TYR A 299 3.30 -15.59 -9.63
C TYR A 299 1.85 -15.41 -10.07
N PHE A 300 1.14 -16.51 -10.29
CA PHE A 300 -0.28 -16.48 -10.63
C PHE A 300 -1.14 -16.96 -9.45
N LEU A 301 -2.23 -16.23 -9.22
CA LEU A 301 -3.37 -16.73 -8.44
C LEU A 301 -3.95 -17.94 -9.15
N LYS A 302 -4.38 -18.92 -8.36
CA LYS A 302 -5.01 -20.13 -8.87
C LYS A 302 -6.43 -20.28 -8.35
N SER A 303 -7.32 -20.69 -9.24
CA SER A 303 -8.65 -21.20 -8.92
C SER A 303 -8.86 -22.49 -9.69
N ASP A 304 -9.23 -23.57 -8.99
CA ASP A 304 -9.41 -24.91 -9.57
C ASP A 304 -8.21 -25.36 -10.44
N GLY A 305 -7.00 -25.07 -9.96
CA GLY A 305 -5.75 -25.43 -10.63
C GLY A 305 -5.38 -24.59 -11.86
N LYS A 306 -6.18 -23.58 -12.22
CA LYS A 306 -5.95 -22.69 -13.37
C LYS A 306 -5.45 -21.33 -12.91
N ASP A 307 -4.51 -20.76 -13.65
CA ASP A 307 -4.04 -19.40 -13.44
C ASP A 307 -5.16 -18.40 -13.80
N ILE A 308 -5.49 -17.48 -12.89
CA ILE A 308 -6.61 -16.53 -13.05
C ILE A 308 -6.16 -15.08 -13.21
N ALA A 309 -5.16 -14.66 -12.45
CA ALA A 309 -4.61 -13.32 -12.47
C ALA A 309 -3.20 -13.35 -11.87
N PRO A 310 -2.29 -12.52 -12.37
CA PRO A 310 -0.96 -12.40 -11.79
C PRO A 310 -1.02 -11.69 -10.43
N VAL A 311 -0.05 -12.03 -9.58
CA VAL A 311 0.31 -11.28 -8.38
C VAL A 311 1.69 -10.68 -8.59
N ALA A 312 1.85 -9.40 -8.24
CA ALA A 312 3.14 -8.76 -8.13
C ALA A 312 3.36 -8.32 -6.68
N GLU A 313 4.41 -8.88 -6.07
CA GLU A 313 4.92 -8.45 -4.78
C GLU A 313 6.12 -7.52 -4.98
N THR A 314 6.20 -6.49 -4.14
CA THR A 314 7.30 -5.53 -4.12
C THR A 314 8.05 -5.59 -2.80
N GLY A 315 9.37 -5.50 -2.88
CA GLY A 315 10.22 -5.49 -1.68
C GLY A 315 10.03 -4.23 -0.85
N THR A 316 10.36 -4.33 0.43
CA THR A 316 10.21 -3.22 1.38
C THR A 316 11.07 -2.01 1.04
N ASN A 317 10.50 -0.81 1.14
CA ASN A 317 11.26 0.43 1.04
C ASN A 317 12.00 0.79 2.34
N ARG A 318 11.59 0.23 3.48
CA ARG A 318 12.20 0.45 4.81
C ARG A 318 13.71 0.21 4.83
N GLU A 319 14.18 -0.84 4.16
CA GLU A 319 15.57 -1.31 4.26
C GLU A 319 16.50 -0.69 3.24
N LYS A 320 15.99 -0.26 2.10
CA LYS A 320 16.69 0.48 1.04
C LYS A 320 15.64 0.99 0.09
N MET A 321 15.95 2.06 -0.65
CA MET A 321 15.05 2.56 -1.70
C MET A 321 14.66 1.41 -2.64
N THR A 322 13.40 0.99 -2.55
CA THR A 322 12.84 -0.13 -3.28
C THR A 322 11.46 0.25 -3.78
N LEU A 323 11.23 0.10 -5.07
CA LEU A 323 9.94 0.38 -5.69
C LEU A 323 9.75 -0.50 -6.93
N ARG A 324 8.49 -0.62 -7.35
CA ARG A 324 8.14 -1.29 -8.60
C ARG A 324 7.39 -0.34 -9.52
N ILE A 325 7.80 -0.29 -10.78
CA ILE A 325 7.12 0.47 -11.83
C ILE A 325 6.14 -0.48 -12.51
N ILE A 326 4.84 -0.22 -12.39
CA ILE A 326 3.81 -0.95 -13.13
C ILE A 326 3.57 -0.20 -14.43
N LYS A 327 4.09 -0.72 -15.55
CA LYS A 327 3.83 -0.19 -16.88
C LYS A 327 2.53 -0.79 -17.40
N VAL A 328 1.55 0.07 -17.66
CA VAL A 328 0.21 -0.31 -18.08
C VAL A 328 0.09 -0.19 -19.58
N TRP A 329 -0.27 -1.28 -20.23
CA TRP A 329 -0.49 -1.36 -21.66
C TRP A 329 -1.98 -1.38 -21.94
N ASP A 330 -2.44 -0.61 -22.91
CA ASP A 330 -3.85 -0.58 -23.33
C ASP A 330 -3.92 -0.52 -24.86
N LYS A 331 -5.09 -0.74 -25.44
CA LYS A 331 -5.34 -0.56 -26.87
C LYS A 331 -4.81 0.78 -27.32
N ALA A 332 -4.02 0.77 -28.40
CA ALA A 332 -3.57 2.02 -29.02
C ALA A 332 -4.79 2.90 -29.36
N LYS A 333 -4.75 4.16 -28.92
CA LYS A 333 -5.81 5.15 -29.12
C LYS A 333 -5.79 5.73 -30.52
#